data_AF-A0A936U0G2-F1
#
_entry.id   AF-A0A936U0G2-F1
#
_cell.length_a   1.000
_cell.length_b   1.000
_cell.length_c   1.000
_cell.angle_alpha   90.00
_cell.angle_beta   90.00
_cell.angle_gamma   90.00
#
_symmetry.space_group_name_H-M   'P 1'
#
loop_
_entity.id
_entity.type
_entity.pdbx_description
1 polymer ?
#
loop_
_entity_poly.entity_id
_entity_poly.type
_entity_poly.pdbx_seq_one_letter_code
_entity_poly.pdbx_strand_id
1 'polypeptide(L)'
;MNIQYNGNMISKFSFISVVLTLILMAGLHLNAQNLNTHAISDTIDVINYELHLTVTNLSQKIISGRSGIRFTTLQQGIHQLPLELKQLQVDSVKSGSRNNA
;
A
#
# COMPACT_ATOMS: atom_id res chain seq x y z
N MET A 1 32.94 47.87 40.10
CA MET A 1 32.34 46.52 40.23
C MET A 1 32.12 45.99 38.83
N ASN A 2 32.93 45.04 38.38
CA ASN A 2 32.90 44.51 37.01
C ASN A 2 32.62 43.01 37.11
N ILE A 3 31.47 42.56 36.59
CA ILE A 3 31.05 41.16 36.68
C ILE A 3 31.32 40.52 35.32
N GLN A 4 32.35 39.69 35.31
CA GLN A 4 32.81 38.94 34.15
C GLN A 4 31.89 37.73 33.95
N TYR A 5 31.00 37.78 32.95
CA TYR A 5 30.14 36.65 32.60
C TYR A 5 30.93 35.58 31.86
N ASN A 6 30.99 34.38 32.45
CA ASN A 6 31.65 33.19 31.90
C ASN A 6 30.76 32.55 30.83
N GLY A 7 30.99 32.90 29.56
CA GLY A 7 30.22 32.44 28.40
C GLY A 7 30.68 31.09 27.84
N ASN A 8 30.64 30.01 28.61
CA ASN A 8 31.06 28.69 28.11
C ASN A 8 30.13 27.50 28.39
N MET A 9 28.92 27.73 28.93
CA MET A 9 27.96 26.65 29.23
C MET A 9 26.83 26.48 28.19
N ILE A 10 26.61 27.43 27.27
CA ILE A 10 25.47 27.38 26.34
C ILE A 10 25.77 26.65 25.02
N SER A 11 27.04 26.54 24.59
CA SER A 11 27.37 25.93 23.28
C SER A 11 27.36 24.40 23.28
N LYS A 12 27.69 23.73 24.39
CA LYS A 12 27.83 22.26 24.45
C LYS A 12 26.49 21.53 24.59
N PHE A 13 25.51 22.13 25.25
CA PHE A 13 24.17 21.54 25.41
C PHE A 13 23.32 21.63 24.12
N SER A 14 23.59 22.62 23.26
CA SER A 14 22.86 22.81 22.01
C SER A 14 23.13 21.69 20.99
N PHE A 15 24.38 21.23 20.86
CA PHE A 15 24.73 20.16 19.90
C PHE A 15 24.12 18.81 20.24
N ILE A 16 24.07 18.44 21.53
CA ILE A 16 23.49 17.16 21.98
C ILE A 16 21.99 17.11 21.67
N SER A 17 21.29 18.24 21.86
CA SER A 17 19.87 18.36 21.54
C SER A 17 19.59 18.15 20.05
N VAL A 18 20.38 18.76 19.16
CA VAL A 18 20.22 18.62 17.70
C VAL A 18 20.42 17.17 17.26
N VAL A 19 21.45 16.48 17.78
CA VAL A 19 21.74 15.09 17.45
C VAL A 19 20.62 14.15 17.94
N LEU A 20 20.12 14.37 19.17
CA LEU A 20 19.00 13.61 19.71
C LEU A 20 17.73 13.79 18.87
N THR A 21 17.46 15.01 18.43
CA THR A 21 16.30 15.32 17.59
C THR A 21 16.40 14.60 16.24
N LEU A 22 17.60 14.54 15.64
CA LEU A 22 17.83 13.86 14.37
C LEU A 22 17.61 12.33 14.47
N ILE A 23 18.10 11.72 15.55
CA ILE A 23 17.94 10.27 15.81
C ILE A 23 16.47 9.90 16.02
N LEU A 24 15.73 10.73 16.78
CA LEU A 24 14.31 10.54 17.01
C LEU A 24 13.50 10.63 15.71
N MET A 25 13.77 11.62 14.87
CA MET A 25 13.06 11.76 13.58
C MET A 25 13.35 10.60 12.61
N ALA A 26 14.60 10.10 12.57
CA ALA A 26 14.94 8.95 11.74
C ALA A 26 14.22 7.67 12.18
N GLY A 27 14.12 7.41 13.49
CA GLY A 27 13.40 6.24 14.03
C GLY A 27 11.88 6.31 13.85
N LEU A 28 11.28 7.50 13.97
CA LEU A 28 9.85 7.73 13.71
C LEU A 28 9.50 7.55 12.23
N HIS A 29 10.37 7.98 11.32
CA HIS A 29 10.13 7.87 9.88
C HIS A 29 10.10 6.40 9.40
N LEU A 30 10.91 5.51 10.00
CA LEU A 30 10.94 4.09 9.65
C LEU A 30 9.66 3.35 10.05
N ASN A 31 9.07 3.66 11.21
CA ASN A 31 7.83 3.03 11.64
C ASN A 31 6.60 3.52 10.86
N ALA A 32 6.62 4.75 10.36
CA ALA A 32 5.53 5.31 9.55
C ALA A 32 5.44 4.72 8.14
N GLN A 33 6.50 4.06 7.65
CA GLN A 33 6.51 3.37 6.35
C GLN A 33 5.95 1.94 6.41
N ASN A 34 5.42 1.49 7.55
CA ASN A 34 4.66 0.26 7.64
C ASN A 34 3.27 0.48 6.99
N LEU A 35 3.26 0.53 5.66
CA LEU A 35 2.06 0.63 4.85
C LEU A 35 1.29 -0.69 4.97
N ASN A 36 0.15 -0.63 5.65
CA ASN A 36 -0.75 -1.74 5.81
C ASN A 36 -1.39 -2.06 4.45
N THR A 37 -1.03 -3.21 3.86
CA THR A 37 -1.49 -3.66 2.54
C THR A 37 -3.01 -3.82 2.44
N HIS A 38 -3.72 -3.84 3.58
CA HIS A 38 -5.19 -3.91 3.63
C HIS A 38 -5.88 -2.57 3.32
N ALA A 39 -5.17 -1.45 3.29
CA ALA A 39 -5.75 -0.13 3.01
C ALA A 39 -6.11 0.10 1.52
N ILE A 40 -5.72 -0.82 0.62
CA ILE A 40 -6.03 -0.72 -0.83
C ILE A 40 -7.56 -0.81 -1.08
N SER A 41 -8.30 -1.45 -0.18
CA SER A 41 -9.76 -1.61 -0.31
C SER A 41 -10.51 -0.28 -0.35
N ASP A 42 -10.00 0.78 0.29
CA ASP A 42 -10.68 2.08 0.32
C ASP A 42 -10.51 2.86 -1.01
N THR A 43 -9.58 2.44 -1.86
CA THR A 43 -9.26 3.16 -3.11
C THR A 43 -9.88 2.53 -4.37
N ILE A 44 -10.37 1.29 -4.26
CA ILE A 44 -10.89 0.50 -5.38
C ILE A 44 -12.38 0.26 -5.14
N ASP A 45 -13.22 0.97 -5.88
CA ASP A 45 -14.66 0.70 -5.91
C ASP A 45 -14.95 -0.38 -6.97
N VAL A 46 -15.50 -1.51 -6.54
CA VAL A 46 -15.79 -2.61 -7.46
C VAL A 46 -17.25 -2.58 -7.88
N ILE A 47 -17.43 -2.21 -9.15
CA ILE A 47 -18.73 -1.90 -9.74
C ILE A 47 -19.46 -3.17 -10.17
N ASN A 48 -18.73 -4.18 -10.65
CA ASN A 48 -19.35 -5.41 -11.14
C ASN A 48 -18.39 -6.59 -11.14
N TYR A 49 -18.92 -7.75 -10.76
CA TYR A 49 -18.26 -9.05 -10.85
C TYR A 49 -19.06 -10.00 -11.73
N GLU A 50 -18.37 -10.69 -12.63
CA GLU A 50 -18.97 -11.70 -13.50
C GLU A 50 -18.17 -13.00 -13.36
N LEU A 51 -18.81 -14.06 -12.87
CA LEU A 51 -18.18 -15.37 -12.68
C LEU A 51 -18.83 -16.38 -13.62
N HIS A 52 -18.05 -16.86 -14.59
CA HIS A 52 -18.46 -17.96 -15.46
C HIS A 52 -17.69 -19.20 -15.05
N LEU A 53 -18.36 -20.09 -14.33
CA LEU A 53 -17.77 -21.34 -13.88
C LEU A 53 -18.27 -22.49 -14.75
N THR A 54 -17.33 -23.24 -15.30
CA THR A 54 -17.57 -24.52 -15.97
C THR A 54 -17.08 -25.62 -15.03
N VAL A 55 -18.00 -26.50 -14.66
CA VAL A 55 -17.65 -27.68 -13.86
C VAL A 55 -17.05 -28.71 -14.81
N THR A 56 -15.74 -28.71 -14.91
CA THR A 56 -15.01 -29.54 -15.88
C THR A 56 -14.75 -30.95 -15.36
N ASN A 57 -14.62 -31.14 -14.03
CA ASN A 57 -14.39 -32.46 -13.45
C ASN A 57 -14.84 -32.57 -11.99
N LEU A 58 -16.03 -33.17 -11.76
CA LEU A 58 -16.57 -33.41 -10.42
C LEU A 58 -15.79 -34.47 -9.62
N SER A 59 -15.22 -35.47 -10.29
CA SER A 59 -14.42 -36.52 -9.65
C SER A 59 -13.10 -35.99 -9.11
N GLN A 60 -12.48 -35.05 -9.85
CA GLN A 60 -11.25 -34.37 -9.43
C GLN A 60 -11.51 -33.11 -8.60
N LYS A 61 -12.77 -32.72 -8.41
CA LYS A 61 -13.19 -31.49 -7.69
C LYS A 61 -12.55 -30.22 -8.25
N ILE A 62 -12.44 -30.14 -9.58
CA ILE A 62 -11.86 -28.99 -10.28
C ILE A 62 -12.99 -28.17 -10.92
N ILE A 63 -12.97 -26.87 -10.64
CA ILE A 63 -13.84 -25.87 -11.26
C ILE A 63 -12.93 -24.97 -12.10
N SER A 64 -13.23 -24.87 -13.39
CA SER A 64 -12.54 -23.97 -14.32
C SER A 64 -13.48 -22.86 -14.72
N GLY A 65 -12.96 -21.73 -15.20
CA GLY A 65 -13.85 -20.63 -15.56
C GLY A 65 -13.12 -19.35 -15.90
N ARG A 66 -13.91 -18.31 -16.12
CA ARG A 66 -13.40 -16.94 -16.27
C ARG A 66 -14.08 -16.02 -15.27
N SER A 67 -13.31 -15.08 -14.74
CA SER A 67 -13.80 -14.00 -13.89
C SER A 67 -13.58 -12.66 -14.60
N GLY A 68 -14.63 -11.87 -14.69
CA GLY A 68 -14.59 -10.49 -15.16
C GLY A 68 -14.78 -9.54 -13.97
N ILE A 69 -13.83 -8.62 -13.77
CA ILE A 69 -13.89 -7.62 -12.70
C ILE A 69 -13.88 -6.23 -13.36
N ARG A 70 -14.87 -5.41 -13.02
CA ARG A 70 -14.89 -3.98 -13.39
C ARG A 70 -14.80 -3.15 -12.12
N PHE A 71 -13.75 -2.33 -12.04
CA PHE A 71 -13.51 -1.45 -10.91
C PHE A 71 -13.21 -0.03 -11.40
N THR A 72 -13.49 0.95 -10.55
CA THR A 72 -13.08 2.34 -10.72
C THR A 72 -12.15 2.71 -9.56
N THR A 73 -11.05 3.37 -9.88
CA THR A 73 -10.10 3.87 -8.88
C THR A 73 -10.51 5.29 -8.50
N LEU A 74 -10.79 5.53 -7.22
CA LEU A 74 -11.15 6.88 -6.72
C LEU A 74 -9.95 7.83 -6.66
N GLN A 75 -8.73 7.29 -6.68
CA GLN A 75 -7.49 8.04 -6.62
C GLN A 75 -6.64 7.84 -7.88
N GLN A 76 -6.01 8.91 -8.35
CA GLN A 76 -5.07 8.86 -9.46
C GLN A 76 -3.77 8.13 -9.04
N GLY A 77 -3.19 7.34 -9.95
CA GLY A 77 -1.92 6.64 -9.73
C GLY A 77 -2.03 5.17 -9.33
N ILE A 78 -3.24 4.61 -9.20
CA ILE A 78 -3.43 3.17 -9.06
C ILE A 78 -3.42 2.51 -10.44
N HIS A 79 -2.32 1.83 -10.75
CA HIS A 79 -2.16 1.07 -12.00
C HIS A 79 -2.17 -0.46 -11.78
N GLN A 80 -2.27 -0.91 -10.54
CA GLN A 80 -2.20 -2.31 -10.15
C GLN A 80 -3.35 -2.65 -9.21
N LEU A 81 -4.02 -3.76 -9.49
CA LEU A 81 -5.02 -4.35 -8.62
C LEU A 81 -4.46 -5.69 -8.10
N PRO A 82 -4.03 -5.78 -6.84
CA PRO A 82 -3.66 -7.07 -6.26
C PRO A 82 -4.91 -7.94 -6.12
N LEU A 83 -4.80 -9.21 -6.50
CA LEU A 83 -5.88 -10.20 -6.41
C LEU A 83 -5.45 -11.35 -5.49
N GLU A 84 -6.34 -11.74 -4.59
CA GLU A 84 -6.16 -12.88 -3.71
C GLU A 84 -6.57 -14.18 -4.42
N LEU A 85 -5.60 -14.88 -4.99
CA LEU A 85 -5.81 -16.07 -5.83
C LEU A 85 -5.54 -17.37 -5.04
N LYS A 86 -6.30 -17.59 -3.96
CA LYS A 86 -6.10 -18.76 -3.09
C LYS A 86 -6.35 -20.07 -3.82
N GLN A 87 -5.27 -20.84 -4.05
CA GLN A 87 -5.29 -22.14 -4.72
C GLN A 87 -5.90 -22.10 -6.14
N LEU A 88 -5.83 -20.94 -6.79
CA LEU A 88 -6.28 -20.77 -8.18
C LEU A 88 -5.08 -20.80 -9.12
N GLN A 89 -5.21 -21.53 -10.22
CA GLN A 89 -4.27 -21.48 -11.34
C GLN A 89 -4.82 -20.52 -12.39
N VAL A 90 -4.07 -19.46 -12.70
CA VAL A 90 -4.44 -18.49 -13.72
C VAL A 90 -3.74 -18.84 -15.03
N ASP A 91 -4.51 -18.99 -16.10
CA ASP A 91 -3.98 -19.22 -17.44
C ASP A 91 -3.71 -17.90 -18.19
N SER A 92 -4.56 -16.90 -17.99
CA SER A 92 -4.58 -15.69 -18.79
C SER A 92 -5.23 -14.52 -18.04
N VAL A 93 -4.70 -13.32 -18.30
CA VAL A 93 -5.26 -12.05 -17.81
C VAL A 93 -5.41 -11.12 -19.00
N LYS A 94 -6.60 -10.53 -19.16
CA LYS A 94 -6.91 -9.57 -20.23
C LYS A 94 -7.46 -8.29 -19.61
N SER A 95 -6.93 -7.14 -20.04
CA SER A 95 -7.43 -5.83 -19.68
C SER A 95 -8.01 -5.14 -20.91
N GLY A 96 -9.12 -4.42 -20.73
CA GLY A 96 -9.76 -3.66 -21.80
C GLY A 96 -10.48 -2.44 -21.23
N SER A 97 -10.27 -1.28 -21.84
CA SER A 97 -11.05 -0.08 -21.54
C SER A 97 -12.38 -0.16 -22.29
N ARG A 98 -13.50 -0.11 -21.56
CA ARG A 98 -14.81 0.02 -22.20
C ARG A 98 -15.04 1.49 -22.51
N ASN A 99 -14.68 1.88 -23.72
CA ASN A 99 -14.96 3.19 -24.27
C ASN A 99 -16.47 3.25 -24.55
N ASN A 100 -17.24 3.94 -23.71
CA ASN A 100 -18.63 4.23 -24.04
C ASN A 100 -18.61 5.38 -25.06
N ALA A 101 -18.79 5.05 -26.34
CA ALA A 101 -19.07 6.00 -27.41
C ALA A 101 -20.56 6.38 -27.39
#